data_AF-J9BB21-F1
#
_entry.id   AF-J9BB21-F1
#
_cell.length_a   1.000
_cell.length_b   1.000
_cell.length_c   1.000
_cell.angle_alpha   90.00
_cell.angle_beta   90.00
_cell.angle_gamma   90.00
#
_symmetry.space_group_name_H-M   'P 1'
#
loop_
_entity.id
_entity.type
_entity.pdbx_description
1 polymer ?
#
loop_
_entity_poly.entity_id
_entity_poly.type
_entity_poly.pdbx_seq_one_letter_code
_entity_poly.pdbx_strand_id
1 'polypeptide(L)'
;MASSNLSFDKQNECRLVKLDPWDPQVITHLYPNWNPLETCRINRHMQTELKNGTIRMLNDITSECQYRCLYVSSELDLKPSNWIKMKKNATYQESCEFIETHCTKNRTTTFQYIHDQLVKQSGKVFQEEDELHPGVFMLVLDSTSSSSGIRTIMETNQ
;
A
#
# COMPACT_ATOMS: atom_id res chain seq x y z
N MET A 1 15.54 -37.11 32.62
CA MET A 1 15.01 -37.51 31.30
C MET A 1 13.54 -37.84 31.47
N ALA A 2 12.64 -36.96 31.03
CA ALA A 2 11.21 -37.23 31.01
C ALA A 2 10.76 -37.16 29.55
N SER A 3 10.56 -38.33 28.94
CA SER A 3 9.99 -38.45 27.60
C SER A 3 8.47 -38.31 27.72
N SER A 4 7.93 -37.15 27.37
CA SER A 4 6.49 -36.98 27.19
C SER A 4 6.08 -37.69 25.89
N ASN A 5 5.45 -38.85 26.03
CA ASN A 5 4.79 -39.57 24.93
C ASN A 5 3.63 -38.71 24.41
N LEU A 6 3.84 -38.03 23.28
CA LEU A 6 2.77 -37.38 22.53
C LEU A 6 2.07 -38.43 21.68
N SER A 7 0.95 -38.96 22.20
CA SER A 7 0.01 -39.75 21.41
C SER A 7 -0.90 -38.78 20.64
N PHE A 8 -0.78 -38.77 19.31
CA PHE A 8 -1.68 -38.02 18.44
C PHE A 8 -2.84 -38.92 18.02
N ASP A 9 -3.98 -38.73 18.65
CA ASP A 9 -5.22 -39.40 18.26
C ASP A 9 -5.75 -38.78 16.96
N LYS A 10 -6.13 -39.62 15.99
CA LYS A 10 -6.62 -39.16 14.68
C LYS A 10 -8.01 -38.54 14.84
N GLN A 11 -8.05 -37.22 14.91
CA GLN A 11 -9.31 -36.48 15.01
C GLN A 11 -9.96 -36.37 13.61
N ASN A 12 -11.15 -36.97 13.44
CA ASN A 12 -11.91 -37.00 12.18
C ASN A 12 -12.52 -35.65 11.77
N GLU A 13 -12.35 -34.61 12.59
CA GLU A 13 -12.82 -33.25 12.31
C GLU A 13 -11.68 -32.27 12.56
N CYS A 14 -11.37 -31.44 11.56
CA CYS A 14 -10.42 -30.36 11.71
C CYS A 14 -11.12 -29.20 12.41
N ARG A 15 -11.05 -29.15 13.75
CA ARG A 15 -11.57 -28.02 14.53
C ARG A 15 -10.50 -26.94 14.61
N LEU A 16 -10.76 -25.82 13.94
CA LEU A 16 -9.93 -24.61 14.09
C LEU A 16 -9.84 -24.26 15.58
N VAL A 17 -8.60 -24.17 16.08
CA VAL A 17 -8.34 -23.77 17.46
C VAL A 17 -8.90 -22.37 17.65
N LYS A 18 -9.78 -22.21 18.64
CA LYS A 18 -10.30 -20.89 19.01
C LYS A 18 -9.18 -20.14 19.71
N LEU A 19 -8.52 -19.24 18.98
CA LEU A 19 -7.47 -18.39 19.53
C LEU A 19 -8.09 -17.49 20.62
N ASP A 20 -7.50 -17.48 21.81
CA ASP A 20 -7.80 -16.50 22.84
C ASP A 20 -6.85 -15.30 22.66
N PRO A 21 -7.35 -14.13 22.21
CA PRO A 21 -6.52 -12.94 22.05
C PRO A 21 -5.90 -12.45 23.36
N TRP A 22 -6.43 -12.91 24.50
CA TRP A 22 -6.00 -12.56 25.85
C TRP A 22 -5.23 -13.67 26.55
N ASP A 23 -4.76 -14.68 25.80
CA ASP A 23 -3.92 -15.72 26.37
C ASP A 23 -2.67 -15.08 27.02
N PRO A 24 -2.32 -15.43 28.27
CA PRO A 24 -1.15 -14.88 28.96
C PRO A 24 0.16 -15.04 28.18
N GLN A 25 0.30 -16.09 27.35
CA GLN A 25 1.45 -16.30 26.48
C GLN A 25 1.48 -15.27 25.33
N VAL A 26 0.32 -14.85 24.81
CA VAL A 26 0.21 -13.85 23.73
C VAL A 26 0.32 -12.42 24.26
N ILE A 27 -0.28 -12.13 25.41
CA ILE A 27 -0.29 -10.78 26.02
C ILE A 27 1.14 -10.25 26.21
N THR A 28 2.11 -11.11 26.53
CA THR A 28 3.52 -10.68 26.70
C THR A 28 4.19 -10.19 25.40
N HIS A 29 3.62 -10.52 24.24
CA HIS A 29 4.08 -10.06 22.94
C HIS A 29 3.28 -8.85 22.42
N LEU A 30 2.18 -8.49 23.08
CA LEU A 30 1.43 -7.29 22.77
C LEU A 30 2.05 -6.11 23.53
N TYR A 31 2.48 -5.09 22.77
CA TYR A 31 3.01 -3.85 23.34
C TYR A 31 2.05 -2.70 23.06
N PRO A 32 0.86 -2.66 23.71
CA PRO A 32 -0.18 -1.67 23.41
C PRO A 32 0.28 -0.23 23.68
N ASN A 33 1.26 -0.04 24.56
CA ASN A 33 1.83 1.25 24.90
C ASN A 33 3.11 1.58 24.11
N TRP A 34 3.56 0.68 23.23
CA TRP A 34 4.73 0.96 22.39
C TRP A 34 4.29 1.83 21.22
N ASN A 35 4.73 3.09 21.25
CA ASN A 35 4.57 3.99 20.13
C ASN A 35 5.85 3.95 19.28
N PRO A 36 5.86 3.24 18.13
CA PRO A 36 7.02 3.20 17.24
C PRO A 36 7.39 4.58 16.68
N LEU A 37 6.48 5.56 16.75
CA LEU A 37 6.71 6.93 16.28
C LEU A 37 7.44 7.81 17.30
N GLU A 38 7.48 7.43 18.59
CA GLU A 38 8.10 8.25 19.64
C GLU A 38 9.61 8.46 19.42
N THR A 39 10.28 7.46 18.85
CA THR A 39 11.71 7.55 18.47
C THR A 39 11.92 7.89 16.99
N CYS A 40 10.84 8.03 16.20
CA CYS A 40 10.90 8.28 14.76
C CYS A 40 11.18 9.75 14.48
N ARG A 41 12.47 10.10 14.30
CA ARG A 41 12.88 11.42 13.83
C ARG A 41 12.88 11.47 12.31
N ILE A 42 11.79 11.95 11.71
CA ILE A 42 11.68 12.16 10.27
C ILE A 42 12.52 13.38 9.88
N ASN A 43 13.78 13.15 9.52
CA ASN A 43 14.71 14.21 9.07
C ASN A 43 14.67 14.43 7.54
N ARG A 44 13.78 13.75 6.82
CA ARG A 44 13.71 13.84 5.35
C ARG A 44 12.79 14.99 4.96
N HIS A 45 13.37 16.06 4.44
CA HIS A 45 12.62 17.14 3.82
C HIS A 45 12.12 16.70 2.43
N MET A 46 10.86 16.97 2.14
CA MET A 46 10.30 16.79 0.80
C MET A 46 11.12 17.63 -0.20
N GLN A 47 11.54 17.02 -1.30
CA GLN A 47 12.26 17.71 -2.38
C GLN A 47 11.36 17.95 -3.61
N THR A 48 10.28 17.19 -3.74
CA THR A 48 9.31 17.29 -4.83
C THR A 48 7.91 17.39 -4.25
N GLU A 49 7.00 18.01 -5.00
CA GLU A 49 5.60 18.18 -4.63
C GLU A 49 4.72 17.79 -5.82
N LEU A 50 3.71 16.96 -5.57
CA LEU A 50 2.61 16.68 -6.49
C LEU A 50 1.36 17.41 -6.04
N LYS A 51 0.81 18.28 -6.89
CA LYS A 51 -0.44 19.01 -6.61
C LYS A 51 -1.27 19.15 -7.86
N ASN A 52 -2.53 18.70 -7.81
CA ASN A 52 -3.49 18.77 -8.93
C ASN A 52 -2.93 18.24 -10.25
N GLY A 53 -2.38 17.01 -10.27
CA GLY A 53 -1.77 16.45 -11.48
C GLY A 53 -0.46 17.09 -11.89
N THR A 54 0.10 18.01 -11.10
CA THR A 54 1.33 18.73 -11.46
C THR A 54 2.45 18.38 -10.49
N ILE A 55 3.51 17.75 -11.00
CA ILE A 55 4.74 17.44 -10.25
C ILE A 55 5.77 18.55 -10.48
N ARG A 56 6.43 18.97 -9.41
CA ARG A 56 7.52 19.97 -9.46
C ARG A 56 8.57 19.73 -8.40
N MET A 57 9.75 20.32 -8.63
CA MET A 57 10.79 20.43 -7.60
C MET A 57 10.49 21.60 -6.67
N LEU A 58 10.78 21.45 -5.38
CA LEU A 58 10.73 22.54 -4.41
C LEU A 58 12.00 23.41 -4.53
N ASN A 59 11.87 24.72 -4.29
CA ASN A 59 12.89 25.69 -4.69
C ASN A 59 14.22 25.57 -3.91
N ASP A 60 14.16 25.05 -2.69
CA ASP A 60 15.31 25.02 -1.78
C ASP A 60 16.28 23.85 -2.04
N ILE A 61 16.10 23.12 -3.15
CA ILE A 61 16.88 21.93 -3.43
C ILE A 61 18.11 22.21 -4.31
N THR A 62 19.25 21.68 -3.87
CA THR A 62 20.50 21.64 -4.64
C THR A 62 20.65 20.37 -5.48
N SER A 63 19.80 19.37 -5.27
CA SER A 63 19.84 18.08 -5.95
C SER A 63 19.34 18.17 -7.40
N GLU A 64 19.82 17.25 -8.25
CA GLU A 64 19.22 16.97 -9.55
C GLU A 64 18.15 15.88 -9.37
N CYS A 65 16.91 16.17 -9.76
CA CYS A 65 15.81 15.23 -9.65
C CYS A 65 15.32 14.75 -11.02
N GLN A 66 14.74 13.56 -11.00
CA GLN A 66 14.03 12.94 -12.11
C GLN A 66 12.78 12.24 -11.57
N TYR A 67 11.79 12.06 -12.43
CA TYR A 67 10.58 11.33 -12.09
C TYR A 67 10.19 10.35 -13.20
N ARG A 68 9.33 9.40 -12.87
CA ARG A 68 8.69 8.47 -13.82
C ARG A 68 7.35 8.02 -13.28
N CYS A 69 6.46 7.59 -14.16
CA CYS A 69 5.23 6.92 -13.78
C CYS A 69 5.48 5.45 -13.48
N LEU A 70 4.76 4.92 -12.51
CA LEU A 70 4.69 3.50 -12.21
C LEU A 70 3.29 2.98 -12.56
N TYR A 71 3.23 1.92 -13.35
CA TYR A 71 1.98 1.27 -13.74
C TYR A 71 1.94 -0.13 -13.15
N VAL A 72 0.78 -0.53 -12.61
CA VAL A 72 0.59 -1.92 -12.15
C VAL A 72 0.57 -2.84 -13.37
N SER A 73 1.37 -3.90 -13.34
CA SER A 73 1.39 -4.91 -14.41
C SER A 73 0.93 -6.29 -13.95
N SER A 74 1.22 -6.65 -12.70
CA SER A 74 0.73 -7.85 -12.02
C SER A 74 0.57 -7.56 -10.53
N GLU A 75 0.13 -8.54 -9.72
CA GLU A 75 0.05 -8.40 -8.25
C GLU A 75 1.41 -8.09 -7.60
N LEU A 76 2.51 -8.57 -8.20
CA LEU A 76 3.86 -8.42 -7.64
C LEU A 76 4.75 -7.50 -8.49
N ASP A 77 4.32 -7.12 -9.69
CA ASP A 77 5.15 -6.40 -10.66
C ASP A 77 4.60 -5.02 -11.02
N LEU A 78 5.48 -4.02 -10.92
CA LEU A 78 5.28 -2.68 -11.42
C LEU A 78 6.05 -2.48 -12.73
N LYS A 79 5.39 -1.89 -13.72
CA LYS A 79 5.98 -1.47 -15.00
C LYS A 79 6.35 0.01 -14.93
N PRO A 80 7.64 0.36 -14.78
CA PRO A 80 8.07 1.75 -14.75
C PRO A 80 8.11 2.37 -16.17
N SER A 81 7.79 3.65 -16.28
CA SER A 81 8.09 4.43 -17.48
C SER A 81 9.56 4.86 -17.52
N ASN A 82 9.95 5.51 -18.62
CA ASN A 82 11.25 6.16 -18.73
C ASN A 82 11.40 7.30 -17.72
N TRP A 83 12.62 7.52 -17.25
CA TRP A 83 12.97 8.64 -16.37
C TRP A 83 12.96 9.96 -17.13
N ILE A 84 12.29 10.97 -16.56
CA ILE A 84 12.22 12.34 -17.06
C ILE A 84 12.99 13.24 -16.09
N LYS A 85 14.01 13.93 -16.60
CA LYS A 85 14.80 14.87 -15.80
C LYS A 85 14.00 16.15 -15.51
N MET A 86 13.98 16.55 -14.24
CA MET A 86 13.29 17.75 -13.79
C MET A 86 14.19 18.98 -13.89
N LYS A 87 13.65 20.07 -14.44
CA LYS A 87 14.30 21.39 -14.48
C LYS A 87 13.84 22.22 -13.27
N LYS A 88 14.75 23.04 -12.72
CA LYS A 88 14.42 23.95 -11.62
C LYS A 88 13.34 24.94 -12.06
N ASN A 89 12.38 25.21 -11.18
CA ASN A 89 11.22 26.06 -11.41
C ASN A 89 10.30 25.60 -12.56
N ALA A 90 10.48 24.38 -13.09
CA ALA A 90 9.55 23.80 -14.05
C ALA A 90 8.49 22.96 -13.34
N THR A 91 7.34 22.90 -13.98
CA THR A 91 6.20 22.06 -13.59
C THR A 91 5.92 21.07 -14.71
N TYR A 92 5.48 19.87 -14.34
CA TYR A 92 5.16 18.80 -15.28
C TYR A 92 3.77 18.28 -14.96
N GLN A 93 2.91 18.25 -15.97
CA GLN A 93 1.55 17.75 -15.81
C GLN A 93 1.53 16.25 -16.13
N GLU A 94 1.14 15.45 -15.13
CA GLU A 94 1.11 14.00 -15.19
C GLU A 94 -0.27 13.48 -14.84
N SER A 95 -0.72 12.50 -15.64
CA SER A 95 -2.02 11.84 -15.51
C SER A 95 -1.91 10.39 -15.01
N CYS A 96 -0.75 9.98 -14.50
CA CYS A 96 -0.58 8.68 -13.87
C CYS A 96 -0.84 8.75 -12.36
N GLU A 97 -1.29 7.63 -11.79
CA GLU A 97 -1.67 7.54 -10.38
C GLU A 97 -0.45 7.50 -9.46
N PHE A 98 0.62 6.80 -9.85
CA PHE A 98 1.84 6.67 -9.06
C PHE A 98 3.02 7.29 -9.79
N ILE A 99 3.67 8.26 -9.14
CA ILE A 99 4.82 9.00 -9.67
C ILE A 99 6.01 8.75 -8.75
N GLU A 100 6.99 7.99 -9.22
CA GLU A 100 8.26 7.83 -8.53
C GLU A 100 9.17 9.02 -8.82
N THR A 101 9.73 9.60 -7.78
CA THR A 101 10.73 10.67 -7.85
C THR A 101 12.05 10.20 -7.25
N HIS A 102 13.15 10.58 -7.88
CA HIS A 102 14.49 10.27 -7.43
C HIS A 102 15.39 11.49 -7.61
N CYS A 103 15.98 11.96 -6.52
CA CYS A 103 16.89 13.10 -6.47
C CYS A 103 18.26 12.67 -6.00
N THR A 104 19.29 13.20 -6.65
CA THR A 104 20.68 12.90 -6.36
C THR A 104 21.52 14.16 -6.22
N LYS A 105 22.53 14.12 -5.36
CA LYS A 105 23.56 15.15 -5.22
C LYS A 105 24.91 14.46 -5.14
N ASN A 106 25.86 14.84 -6.00
CA ASN A 106 27.19 14.21 -6.06
C ASN A 106 27.14 12.67 -6.15
N ARG A 107 26.19 12.13 -6.93
CA ARG A 107 25.92 10.68 -7.09
C ARG A 107 25.35 9.97 -5.87
N THR A 108 25.06 10.68 -4.78
CA THR A 108 24.35 10.13 -3.61
C THR A 108 22.86 10.43 -3.71
N THR A 109 22.02 9.43 -3.52
CA THR A 109 20.56 9.61 -3.41
C THR A 109 20.25 10.45 -2.18
N THR A 110 19.66 11.62 -2.38
CA THR A 110 19.25 12.52 -1.30
C THR A 110 17.78 12.38 -0.98
N PHE A 111 16.96 12.00 -1.97
CA PHE A 111 15.52 11.84 -1.82
C PHE A 111 14.99 10.84 -2.85
N GLN A 112 14.15 9.91 -2.39
CA GLN A 112 13.39 9.01 -3.25
C GLN A 112 12.01 8.82 -2.62
N TYR A 113 10.97 9.02 -3.42
CA TYR A 113 9.60 9.03 -2.93
C TYR A 113 8.62 8.74 -4.05
N ILE A 114 7.54 8.03 -3.72
CA ILE A 114 6.42 7.77 -4.63
C ILE A 114 5.28 8.69 -4.20
N HIS A 115 4.91 9.62 -5.08
CA HIS A 115 3.68 10.38 -4.95
C HIS A 115 2.52 9.60 -5.54
N ASP A 116 1.38 9.66 -4.89
CA ASP A 116 0.13 9.10 -5.37
C ASP A 116 -0.92 10.19 -5.62
N GLN A 117 -1.77 9.97 -6.61
CA GLN A 117 -2.94 10.82 -6.86
C GLN A 117 -4.07 10.00 -7.47
N LEU A 118 -5.30 10.41 -7.18
CA LEU A 118 -6.49 9.88 -7.85
C LEU A 118 -6.70 10.61 -9.17
N VAL A 119 -6.52 9.89 -10.27
CA VAL A 119 -6.76 10.43 -11.61
C VAL A 119 -8.17 10.04 -12.04
N LYS A 120 -9.05 11.02 -12.22
CA LYS A 120 -10.39 10.76 -12.75
C LYS A 120 -10.28 10.23 -14.18
N GLN A 121 -10.87 9.07 -14.43
CA GLN A 121 -11.01 8.55 -15.80
C GLN A 121 -11.93 9.48 -16.59
N SER A 122 -11.40 10.11 -17.64
CA SER A 122 -12.18 10.95 -18.54
C SER A 122 -13.17 10.08 -19.33
N GLY A 123 -14.41 10.55 -19.46
CA GLY A 123 -15.44 9.87 -20.26
C GLY A 123 -16.35 8.90 -19.49
N LYS A 124 -16.14 8.69 -18.19
CA LYS A 124 -17.14 7.99 -17.37
C LYS A 124 -18.27 8.96 -17.00
N VAL A 125 -19.38 8.85 -17.74
CA VAL A 125 -20.66 9.44 -17.32
C VAL A 125 -21.22 8.51 -16.25
N PHE A 126 -21.37 9.02 -15.02
CA PHE A 126 -22.11 8.29 -13.99
C PHE A 126 -23.57 8.27 -14.41
N GLN A 127 -24.08 7.07 -14.70
CA GLN A 127 -25.49 6.84 -15.01
C GLN A 127 -26.27 6.75 -13.70
N GLU A 128 -27.50 7.24 -13.69
CA GLU A 128 -28.40 7.01 -12.55
C GLU A 128 -28.80 5.53 -12.47
N GLU A 129 -29.19 5.10 -11.28
CA GLU A 129 -29.56 3.72 -11.04
C GLU A 129 -30.84 3.34 -11.78
N ASP A 130 -30.78 2.28 -12.59
CA ASP A 130 -31.92 1.74 -13.33
C ASP A 130 -31.83 0.21 -13.45
N GLU A 131 -32.80 -0.42 -14.14
CA GLU A 131 -32.83 -1.88 -14.32
C GLU A 131 -31.60 -2.44 -15.05
N LEU A 132 -30.94 -1.65 -15.91
CA LEU A 132 -29.73 -2.01 -16.64
C LEU A 132 -28.45 -1.56 -15.91
N HIS A 133 -28.56 -0.64 -14.95
CA HIS A 133 -27.46 -0.05 -14.18
C HIS A 133 -27.78 -0.08 -12.67
N PRO A 134 -27.90 -1.27 -12.05
CA PRO A 134 -28.25 -1.37 -10.64
C PRO A 134 -27.14 -0.82 -9.72
N GLY A 135 -27.53 -0.37 -8.54
CA GLY A 135 -26.62 0.09 -7.50
C GLY A 135 -25.68 -1.03 -7.06
N VAL A 136 -24.39 -0.76 -7.07
CA VAL A 136 -23.37 -1.73 -6.67
C VAL A 136 -22.95 -1.47 -5.22
N PHE A 137 -23.19 -2.45 -4.36
CA PHE A 137 -22.66 -2.45 -2.99
C PHE A 137 -21.31 -3.19 -2.97
N MET A 138 -20.22 -2.46 -2.71
CA MET A 138 -18.89 -3.03 -2.66
C MET A 138 -18.45 -3.24 -1.20
N LEU A 139 -18.21 -4.49 -0.83
CA LEU A 139 -17.59 -4.87 0.44
C LEU A 139 -16.10 -5.07 0.22
N VAL A 140 -15.29 -4.27 0.89
CA VAL A 140 -13.82 -4.39 0.86
C VAL A 140 -13.37 -5.02 2.17
N LEU A 141 -12.64 -6.13 2.07
CA LEU A 141 -12.02 -6.80 3.20
C LEU A 141 -10.53 -6.56 3.12
N ASP A 142 -10.01 -5.72 4.01
CA ASP A 142 -8.58 -5.43 4.09
C ASP A 142 -7.83 -6.55 4.85
N SER A 143 -6.55 -6.75 4.52
CA SER A 143 -5.64 -7.72 5.13
C SER A 143 -5.94 -9.22 4.88
N THR A 144 -6.78 -9.53 3.89
CA THR A 144 -6.95 -10.92 3.41
C THR A 144 -6.22 -11.14 2.10
N SER A 145 -5.30 -12.10 2.05
CA SER A 145 -4.81 -12.60 0.76
C SER A 145 -5.94 -13.31 0.01
N SER A 146 -5.94 -13.24 -1.32
CA SER A 146 -6.95 -13.92 -2.16
C SER A 146 -7.09 -15.41 -1.79
N SER A 147 -5.96 -16.08 -1.55
CA SER A 147 -5.89 -17.49 -1.14
C SER A 147 -6.49 -17.81 0.24
N SER A 148 -6.37 -16.90 1.21
CA SER A 148 -6.92 -17.09 2.57
C SER A 148 -8.39 -16.67 2.63
N GLY A 149 -8.77 -15.62 1.89
CA GLY A 149 -10.13 -15.14 1.77
C GLY A 149 -11.07 -16.23 1.24
N ILE A 150 -10.70 -16.90 0.14
CA ILE A 150 -11.50 -17.97 -0.46
C ILE A 150 -11.80 -19.13 0.51
N ARG A 151 -10.93 -19.40 1.48
CA ARG A 151 -11.11 -20.50 2.45
C ARG A 151 -11.87 -20.08 3.71
N THR A 152 -11.83 -18.80 4.06
CA THR A 152 -12.30 -18.29 5.36
C THR A 152 -13.67 -17.61 5.24
N ILE A 153 -13.94 -17.01 4.08
CA ILE A 153 -15.20 -16.35 3.79
C ILE A 153 -16.18 -17.43 3.31
N MET A 154 -16.97 -17.93 4.25
CA MET A 154 -18.07 -18.85 3.98
C MET A 154 -19.21 -18.09 3.28
N GLU A 155 -19.94 -18.75 2.38
CA GLU A 155 -21.20 -18.20 1.86
C GLU A 155 -22.12 -17.84 3.03
N THR A 156 -22.64 -16.62 3.06
CA THR A 156 -23.75 -16.29 3.95
C THR A 156 -24.98 -16.99 3.40
N ASN A 157 -25.42 -18.07 4.05
CA ASN A 157 -26.67 -18.73 3.69
C ASN A 157 -27.80 -17.69 3.71
N GLN A 158 -28.46 -17.52 2.56
CA GLN A 158 -29.70 -16.76 2.44
C GLN A 158 -30.86 -17.49 3.10
#